data_AF-A0AAT9HQ98-F1
#
_entry.id   AF-A0AAT9HQ98-F1
#
_cell.length_a   1.000
_cell.length_b   1.000
_cell.length_c   1.000
_cell.angle_alpha   90.00
_cell.angle_beta   90.00
_cell.angle_gamma   90.00
#
_symmetry.space_group_name_H-M   'P 1'
#
loop_
_entity.id
_entity.type
_entity.pdbx_description
1 polymer ?
#
loop_
_entity_poly.entity_id
_entity_poly.type
_entity_poly.pdbx_seq_one_letter_code
_entity_poly.pdbx_strand_id
1 'polypeptide(L)'
;MHRLMHRTLEEALEREPHTEDGRERMARAIDAILGLARERPVLMRQHMAGLLQAEGFLPCPEQRRLAELLRDTVARHGSDDVDADYPMLRALLMGAVYAALMPGAPMPVPVLRAELFKRYRLDWETGVPPDTEVPGGTCGADLARFFSTGPQPDTQSK
;
A
#
# COMPACT_ATOMS: atom_id res chain seq x y z
N MET A 1 7.65 -2.41 10.10
CA MET A 1 6.96 -2.06 8.84
C MET A 1 7.17 -3.12 7.75
N HIS A 2 8.39 -3.51 7.39
CA HIS A 2 8.63 -4.58 6.40
C HIS A 2 7.89 -5.90 6.71
N ARG A 3 7.69 -6.24 7.99
CA ARG A 3 6.86 -7.38 8.40
C ARG A 3 5.42 -7.29 7.92
N LEU A 4 4.80 -6.12 8.09
CA LEU A 4 3.43 -5.86 7.66
C LEU A 4 3.33 -5.89 6.14
N MET A 5 4.28 -5.24 5.45
CA MET A 5 4.29 -5.19 3.98
C MET A 5 4.36 -6.58 3.35
N HIS A 6 5.36 -7.40 3.71
CA HIS A 6 5.52 -8.69 3.04
C HIS A 6 4.35 -9.62 3.33
N ARG A 7 3.77 -9.58 4.53
CA ARG A 7 2.58 -10.38 4.85
C ARG A 7 1.35 -9.92 4.08
N THR A 8 1.11 -8.61 3.99
CA THR A 8 -0.01 -8.07 3.21
C THR A 8 0.13 -8.44 1.73
N LEU A 9 1.36 -8.35 1.19
CA LEU A 9 1.63 -8.78 -0.18
C LEU A 9 1.41 -10.29 -0.34
N GLU A 10 2.00 -11.12 0.53
CA GLU A 10 1.87 -12.57 0.49
C GLU A 10 0.40 -13.01 0.59
N GLU A 11 -0.37 -12.44 1.52
CA GLU A 11 -1.81 -12.67 1.66
C GLU A 11 -2.58 -12.29 0.39
N ALA A 12 -2.26 -11.16 -0.25
CA ALA A 12 -2.92 -10.75 -1.48
C ALA A 12 -2.58 -11.64 -2.67
N LEU A 13 -1.32 -12.09 -2.76
CA LEU A 13 -0.83 -12.97 -3.83
C LEU A 13 -1.42 -14.38 -3.71
N GLU A 14 -1.46 -14.93 -2.50
CA GLU A 14 -1.90 -16.30 -2.20
C GLU A 14 -3.39 -16.41 -1.86
N ARG A 15 -4.16 -15.31 -2.00
CA ARG A 15 -5.60 -15.31 -1.77
C ARG A 15 -6.33 -16.22 -2.76
N GLU A 16 -7.26 -17.02 -2.26
CA GLU A 16 -8.14 -17.86 -3.09
C GLU A 16 -9.11 -17.02 -3.96
N PRO A 17 -9.41 -17.44 -5.21
CA PRO A 17 -8.81 -18.59 -5.90
C PRO A 17 -7.33 -18.33 -6.22
N HIS A 18 -6.48 -19.33 -5.96
CA HIS A 18 -5.08 -19.27 -6.38
C HIS A 18 -4.99 -19.07 -7.89
N THR A 19 -4.13 -18.13 -8.30
CA THR A 19 -3.94 -17.78 -9.72
C THR A 19 -2.51 -18.10 -10.15
N GLU A 20 -2.38 -18.80 -11.27
CA GLU A 20 -1.11 -18.98 -11.97
C GLU A 20 -0.91 -17.91 -13.05
N ASP A 21 -1.90 -17.02 -13.28
CA ASP A 21 -1.78 -15.91 -14.22
C ASP A 21 -0.88 -14.82 -13.63
N GLY A 22 0.30 -14.64 -14.25
CA GLY A 22 1.24 -13.60 -13.86
C GLY A 22 0.70 -12.17 -13.98
N ARG A 23 -0.26 -11.92 -14.88
CA ARG A 23 -0.92 -10.61 -14.97
C ARG A 23 -1.79 -10.35 -13.76
N GLU A 24 -2.59 -11.32 -13.37
CA GLU A 24 -3.40 -11.23 -12.16
C GLU A 24 -2.53 -11.12 -10.91
N ARG A 25 -1.42 -11.89 -10.83
CA ARG A 25 -0.45 -11.80 -9.74
C ARG A 25 0.16 -10.39 -9.64
N MET A 26 0.55 -9.78 -10.76
CA MET A 26 1.05 -8.41 -10.81
C MET A 26 -0.02 -7.39 -10.36
N ALA A 27 -1.27 -7.55 -10.81
CA ALA A 27 -2.39 -6.70 -10.41
C ALA A 27 -2.62 -6.75 -8.90
N ARG A 28 -2.65 -7.96 -8.31
CA ARG A 28 -2.77 -8.19 -6.86
C ARG A 28 -1.61 -7.55 -6.09
N ALA A 29 -0.37 -7.63 -6.60
CA ALA A 29 0.79 -7.01 -5.96
C ALA A 29 0.69 -5.48 -5.92
N ILE A 30 0.31 -4.86 -7.03
CA ILE A 30 0.10 -3.40 -7.12
C ILE A 30 -0.99 -2.98 -6.14
N ASP A 31 -2.14 -3.66 -6.18
CA ASP A 31 -3.28 -3.35 -5.34
C ASP A 31 -2.96 -3.48 -3.84
N ALA A 32 -2.21 -4.53 -3.44
CA ALA A 32 -1.79 -4.71 -2.05
C ALA A 32 -0.92 -3.55 -1.53
N ILE A 33 0.05 -3.09 -2.34
CA ILE A 33 0.95 -2.01 -1.94
C ILE A 33 0.23 -0.66 -1.92
N LEU A 34 -0.64 -0.38 -2.90
CA LEU A 34 -1.46 0.83 -2.90
C LEU A 34 -2.48 0.83 -1.76
N GLY A 35 -3.04 -0.34 -1.42
CA GLY A 35 -3.91 -0.55 -0.27
C GLY A 35 -3.22 -0.15 1.04
N LEU A 36 -1.95 -0.53 1.25
CA LEU A 36 -1.17 -0.10 2.42
C LEU A 36 -1.03 1.42 2.54
N ALA A 37 -0.82 2.13 1.42
CA ALA A 37 -0.74 3.59 1.41
C ALA A 37 -2.07 4.23 1.85
N ARG A 38 -3.21 3.67 1.42
CA ARG A 38 -4.54 4.15 1.79
C ARG A 38 -4.91 3.79 3.23
N GLU A 39 -4.69 2.54 3.64
CA GLU A 39 -5.19 1.99 4.90
C GLU A 39 -4.29 2.29 6.10
N ARG A 40 -2.99 2.49 5.87
CA ARG A 40 -1.98 2.73 6.91
C ARG A 40 -1.10 3.95 6.57
N PRO A 41 -1.69 5.12 6.23
CA PRO A 41 -0.96 6.25 5.66
C PRO A 41 0.11 6.82 6.61
N VAL A 42 -0.13 6.79 7.93
CA VAL A 42 0.84 7.26 8.93
C VAL A 42 2.09 6.36 8.96
N LEU A 43 1.90 5.04 9.00
CA LEU A 43 3.00 4.07 9.01
C LEU A 43 3.81 4.13 7.72
N MET A 44 3.11 4.28 6.57
CA MET A 44 3.76 4.41 5.29
C MET A 44 4.56 5.72 5.18
N ARG A 45 4.05 6.86 5.67
CA ARG A 45 4.82 8.12 5.72
C ARG A 45 6.07 8.01 6.59
N GLN A 46 5.96 7.41 7.77
CA GLN A 46 7.12 7.19 8.64
C GLN A 46 8.18 6.32 7.97
N HIS A 47 7.74 5.27 7.27
CA HIS A 47 8.65 4.44 6.50
C HIS A 47 9.34 5.24 5.39
N MET A 48 8.57 5.97 4.57
CA MET A 48 9.13 6.82 3.50
C MET A 48 10.13 7.83 4.02
N ALA A 49 9.83 8.50 5.14
CA ALA A 49 10.76 9.43 5.77
C ALA A 49 12.07 8.74 6.16
N GLY A 50 12.00 7.55 6.74
CA GLY A 50 13.19 6.76 7.07
C GLY A 50 14.00 6.33 5.85
N LEU A 51 13.35 5.95 4.74
CA LEU A 51 14.04 5.58 3.49
C LEU A 51 14.81 6.77 2.89
N LEU A 52 14.24 7.98 2.93
CA LEU A 52 14.84 9.18 2.35
C LEU A 52 15.94 9.80 3.22
N GLN A 53 15.96 9.49 4.52
CA GLN A 53 16.95 10.01 5.47
C GLN A 53 18.18 9.11 5.61
N ALA A 54 18.10 7.83 5.27
CA ALA A 54 19.19 6.88 5.50
C ALA A 54 20.22 6.84 4.35
N GLU A 55 21.51 6.79 4.68
CA GLU A 55 22.63 6.55 3.74
C GLU A 55 22.82 5.06 3.39
N GLY A 56 21.82 4.22 3.66
CA GLY A 56 21.85 2.79 3.37
C GLY A 56 20.74 2.00 4.06
N PHE A 57 20.38 0.85 3.49
CA PHE A 57 19.40 -0.06 4.09
C PHE A 57 20.09 -1.11 4.96
N LEU A 58 19.63 -1.25 6.19
CA LEU A 58 19.95 -2.45 6.98
C LEU A 58 19.14 -3.62 6.41
N PRO A 59 19.80 -4.64 5.84
CA PRO A 59 19.09 -5.81 5.32
C PRO A 59 18.40 -6.51 6.48
N CYS A 60 17.07 -6.61 6.42
CA CYS A 60 16.28 -7.38 7.38
C CYS A 60 15.56 -8.54 6.65
N PRO A 61 15.30 -9.67 7.35
CA PRO A 61 14.70 -10.85 6.72
C PRO A 61 13.35 -10.56 6.05
N GLU A 62 12.55 -9.66 6.63
CA GLU A 62 11.26 -9.26 6.08
C GLU A 62 11.39 -8.45 4.78
N GLN A 63 12.45 -7.64 4.65
CA GLN A 63 12.71 -6.90 3.41
C GLN A 63 13.19 -7.84 2.31
N ARG A 64 13.98 -8.86 2.66
CA ARG A 64 14.37 -9.93 1.71
C ARG A 64 13.14 -10.70 1.24
N ARG A 65 12.25 -11.09 2.16
CA ARG A 65 11.00 -11.77 1.79
C ARG A 65 10.12 -10.93 0.87
N LEU A 66 9.98 -9.63 1.15
CA LEU A 66 9.28 -8.71 0.25
C LEU A 66 9.92 -8.68 -1.15
N ALA A 67 11.26 -8.62 -1.22
CA ALA A 67 12.00 -8.62 -2.48
C ALA A 67 11.81 -9.93 -3.26
N GLU A 68 11.83 -11.09 -2.58
CA GLU A 68 11.56 -12.40 -3.18
C GLU A 68 10.17 -12.46 -3.82
N LEU A 69 9.13 -12.03 -3.10
CA LEU A 69 7.75 -12.01 -3.61
C LEU A 69 7.61 -11.10 -4.85
N LEU A 70 8.23 -9.93 -4.83
CA LEU A 70 8.20 -9.00 -5.97
C LEU A 70 9.00 -9.53 -7.17
N ARG A 71 10.15 -10.18 -6.93
CA ARG A 71 10.94 -10.83 -7.99
C ARG A 71 10.17 -11.98 -8.63
N ASP A 72 9.54 -12.83 -7.84
CA ASP A 72 8.67 -13.90 -8.32
C ASP A 72 7.47 -13.35 -9.13
N THR A 73 6.88 -12.24 -8.67
CA THR A 73 5.79 -11.56 -9.40
C THR A 73 6.25 -11.06 -10.77
N VAL A 74 7.43 -10.43 -10.85
CA VAL A 74 8.03 -9.97 -12.12
C VAL A 74 8.32 -11.16 -13.05
N ALA A 75 8.92 -12.22 -12.52
CA ALA A 75 9.21 -13.42 -13.30
C ALA A 75 7.93 -14.06 -13.88
N ARG A 76 6.90 -14.25 -13.05
CA ARG A 76 5.63 -14.84 -13.47
C ARG A 76 4.84 -13.97 -14.44
N HIS A 77 4.98 -12.64 -14.35
CA HIS A 77 4.38 -11.70 -15.31
C HIS A 77 4.98 -11.85 -16.73
N GLY A 78 6.16 -12.47 -16.86
CA GLY A 78 6.80 -12.78 -18.14
C GLY A 78 8.05 -11.95 -18.43
N SER A 79 8.73 -11.47 -17.39
CA SER A 79 10.00 -10.74 -17.52
C SER A 79 11.13 -11.64 -18.03
N ASP A 80 11.82 -11.21 -19.09
CA ASP A 80 13.03 -11.86 -19.60
C ASP A 80 14.29 -11.50 -18.79
N ASP A 81 14.29 -10.35 -18.07
CA ASP A 81 15.39 -9.90 -17.21
C ASP A 81 14.86 -9.41 -15.85
N VAL A 82 14.68 -10.36 -14.93
CA VAL A 82 14.15 -10.09 -13.59
C VAL A 82 15.07 -9.17 -12.78
N ASP A 83 16.39 -9.20 -13.03
CA ASP A 83 17.34 -8.36 -12.29
C ASP A 83 17.26 -6.89 -12.68
N ALA A 84 16.85 -6.58 -13.92
CA ALA A 84 16.55 -5.23 -14.36
C ALA A 84 15.11 -4.78 -14.00
N ASP A 85 14.13 -5.68 -14.15
CA ASP A 85 12.72 -5.32 -14.02
C ASP A 85 12.23 -5.24 -12.56
N TYR A 86 12.80 -6.03 -11.64
CA TYR A 86 12.45 -5.92 -10.22
C TYR A 86 12.79 -4.55 -9.61
N PRO A 87 14.01 -3.99 -9.77
CA PRO A 87 14.32 -2.65 -9.29
C PRO A 87 13.38 -1.58 -9.86
N MET A 88 12.99 -1.72 -11.12
CA MET A 88 12.03 -0.83 -11.77
C MET A 88 10.65 -0.93 -11.13
N LEU A 89 10.10 -2.14 -10.96
CA LEU A 89 8.83 -2.35 -10.25
C LEU A 89 8.88 -1.73 -8.86
N ARG A 90 9.94 -2.01 -8.10
CA ARG A 90 10.11 -1.46 -6.76
C ARG A 90 10.13 0.07 -6.77
N ALA A 91 10.86 0.69 -7.69
CA ALA A 91 10.90 2.15 -7.80
C ALA A 91 9.52 2.75 -8.10
N LEU A 92 8.76 2.13 -9.00
CA LEU A 92 7.42 2.60 -9.38
C LEU A 92 6.41 2.46 -8.24
N LEU A 93 6.42 1.32 -7.54
CA LEU A 93 5.57 1.11 -6.36
C LEU A 93 5.88 2.13 -5.26
N MET A 94 7.17 2.34 -4.96
CA MET A 94 7.59 3.32 -3.97
C MET A 94 7.24 4.75 -4.38
N GLY A 95 7.39 5.09 -5.66
CA GLY A 95 6.99 6.39 -6.21
C GLY A 95 5.48 6.63 -6.13
N ALA A 96 4.67 5.63 -6.43
CA ALA A 96 3.21 5.70 -6.29
C ALA A 96 2.79 5.89 -4.83
N VAL A 97 3.37 5.12 -3.90
CA VAL A 97 3.14 5.28 -2.46
C VAL A 97 3.50 6.70 -2.00
N TYR A 98 4.65 7.23 -2.45
CA TYR A 98 5.06 8.59 -2.13
C TYR A 98 4.04 9.63 -2.65
N ALA A 99 3.64 9.52 -3.91
CA ALA A 99 2.66 10.42 -4.54
C ALA A 99 1.30 10.38 -3.82
N ALA A 100 0.84 9.20 -3.39
CA ALA A 100 -0.40 9.04 -2.62
C ALA A 100 -0.34 9.70 -1.23
N LEU A 101 0.86 9.84 -0.67
CA LEU A 101 1.08 10.30 0.71
C LEU A 101 1.63 11.72 0.80
N MET A 102 1.84 12.39 -0.34
CA MET A 102 2.43 13.71 -0.43
C MET A 102 1.61 14.73 0.38
N PRO A 103 2.23 15.40 1.38
CA PRO A 103 1.53 16.45 2.14
C PRO A 103 1.09 17.60 1.24
N GLY A 104 -0.17 18.04 1.39
CA GLY A 104 -0.73 19.17 0.65
C GLY A 104 -1.18 18.86 -0.78
N ALA A 105 -0.73 17.76 -1.38
CA ALA A 105 -1.08 17.37 -2.75
C ALA A 105 -1.06 15.84 -2.97
N PRO A 106 -1.80 15.03 -2.19
CA PRO A 106 -1.84 13.59 -2.38
C PRO A 106 -2.52 13.24 -3.71
N MET A 107 -1.88 12.41 -4.53
CA MET A 107 -2.48 11.89 -5.76
C MET A 107 -3.55 10.82 -5.43
N PRO A 108 -4.70 10.80 -6.12
CA PRO A 108 -5.71 9.78 -5.90
C PRO A 108 -5.17 8.38 -6.23
N VAL A 109 -5.36 7.42 -5.31
CA VAL A 109 -4.93 6.02 -5.50
C VAL A 109 -5.45 5.40 -6.80
N PRO A 110 -6.70 5.64 -7.25
CA PRO A 110 -7.19 5.08 -8.52
C PRO A 110 -6.42 5.58 -9.75
N VAL A 111 -5.96 6.83 -9.73
CA VAL A 111 -5.13 7.41 -10.80
C VAL A 111 -3.77 6.73 -10.83
N LEU A 112 -3.15 6.54 -9.67
CA LEU A 112 -1.86 5.84 -9.55
C LEU A 112 -1.97 4.38 -9.98
N ARG A 113 -3.07 3.71 -9.62
CA ARG A 113 -3.40 2.36 -10.07
C ARG A 113 -3.49 2.29 -11.59
N ALA A 114 -4.22 3.22 -12.21
CA ALA A 114 -4.39 3.26 -13.67
C ALA A 114 -3.04 3.41 -14.41
N GLU A 115 -2.14 4.25 -13.92
CA GLU A 115 -0.80 4.42 -14.52
C GLU A 115 0.06 3.15 -14.40
N LEU A 116 0.03 2.48 -13.25
CA LEU A 116 0.75 1.23 -13.06
C LEU A 116 0.16 0.11 -13.93
N PHE A 117 -1.17 -0.01 -13.97
CA PHE A 117 -1.87 -1.02 -14.78
C PHE A 117 -1.58 -0.82 -16.27
N LYS A 118 -1.61 0.42 -16.75
CA LYS A 118 -1.25 0.78 -18.12
C LYS A 118 0.18 0.34 -18.44
N ARG A 119 1.15 0.62 -17.55
CA ARG A 119 2.54 0.21 -17.76
C ARG A 119 2.68 -1.30 -17.88
N TYR A 120 2.04 -2.06 -17.00
CA TYR A 120 2.14 -3.51 -16.96
C TYR A 120 1.14 -4.23 -17.87
N ARG A 121 0.38 -3.47 -18.69
CA ARG A 121 -0.64 -3.98 -19.63
C ARG A 121 -1.66 -4.89 -18.94
N LEU A 122 -2.15 -4.44 -17.80
CA LEU A 122 -3.14 -5.13 -16.98
C LEU A 122 -4.53 -4.59 -17.28
N ASP A 123 -5.52 -5.49 -17.31
CA ASP A 123 -6.92 -5.10 -17.45
C ASP A 123 -7.41 -4.50 -16.13
N TRP A 124 -8.23 -3.46 -16.21
CA TRP A 124 -8.66 -2.70 -15.03
C TRP A 124 -9.40 -3.57 -14.00
N GLU A 125 -10.14 -4.58 -14.48
CA GLU A 125 -10.93 -5.50 -13.69
C GLU A 125 -10.08 -6.56 -12.95
N THR A 126 -8.79 -6.71 -13.33
CA THR A 126 -7.89 -7.67 -12.67
C THR A 126 -7.39 -7.15 -11.33
N GLY A 127 -7.09 -8.04 -10.39
CA GLY A 127 -6.67 -7.69 -9.03
C GLY A 127 -7.84 -7.48 -8.07
N VAL A 128 -7.62 -6.68 -7.02
CA VAL A 128 -8.63 -6.31 -6.03
C VAL A 128 -8.41 -4.83 -5.70
N PRO A 129 -9.09 -3.91 -6.41
CA PRO A 129 -8.86 -2.49 -6.23
C PRO A 129 -9.01 -2.10 -4.75
N PRO A 130 -8.16 -1.22 -4.22
CA PRO A 130 -8.28 -0.78 -2.84
C PRO A 130 -9.63 -0.12 -2.55
N ASP A 131 -10.31 0.44 -3.57
CA ASP A 131 -11.63 1.08 -3.52
C ASP A 131 -12.81 0.13 -3.30
N THR A 132 -12.57 -1.17 -3.30
CA THR A 132 -13.57 -2.14 -2.89
C THR A 132 -13.76 -2.00 -1.38
N GLU A 133 -14.79 -1.27 -0.94
CA GLU A 133 -15.15 -1.24 0.47
C GLU A 133 -15.33 -2.68 0.96
N VAL A 134 -14.52 -3.10 1.93
CA VAL A 134 -14.82 -4.28 2.73
C VAL A 134 -16.12 -3.95 3.49
N PRO A 135 -17.23 -4.66 3.30
CA PRO A 135 -18.42 -4.43 4.09
C PRO A 135 -18.09 -4.81 5.54
N GLY A 136 -17.84 -3.80 6.41
CA GLY A 136 -17.61 -4.03 7.84
C GLY A 136 -16.57 -3.15 8.55
N GLY A 137 -15.98 -2.14 7.91
CA GLY A 137 -15.00 -1.26 8.56
C GLY A 137 -15.58 0.01 9.16
N THR A 138 -16.12 -0.02 10.38
CA THR A 138 -16.44 1.20 11.15
C THR A 138 -15.15 1.94 11.54
N CYS A 139 -14.64 2.78 10.65
CA CYS A 139 -13.59 3.74 10.96
C CYS A 139 -14.10 5.14 10.62
N GLY A 140 -14.75 5.81 11.58
CA GLY A 140 -15.16 7.21 11.40
C GLY A 140 -16.22 7.74 12.35
N ALA A 141 -17.02 6.88 12.98
CA ALA A 141 -17.97 7.34 13.99
C ALA A 141 -17.32 7.32 15.37
N ASP A 142 -17.20 8.49 15.98
CA ASP A 142 -16.97 8.72 17.41
C ASP A 142 -15.55 9.10 17.89
N LEU A 143 -14.85 9.94 17.13
CA LEU A 143 -13.76 10.78 17.69
C LEU A 143 -14.26 12.11 18.27
N ALA A 144 -15.47 12.55 17.91
CA ALA A 144 -16.07 13.80 18.37
C ALA A 144 -16.35 13.81 19.90
N ARG A 145 -16.59 12.65 20.52
CA ARG A 145 -16.77 12.55 21.97
C ARG A 145 -15.54 12.93 22.80
N PHE A 146 -14.34 12.80 22.24
CA PHE A 146 -13.09 13.08 22.97
C PHE A 146 -12.74 14.57 23.00
N PHE A 147 -13.39 15.38 22.17
CA PHE A 147 -13.19 16.83 22.10
C PHE A 147 -14.41 17.64 22.55
N SER A 148 -15.47 16.97 23.02
CA SER A 148 -16.64 17.64 23.60
C SER A 148 -16.33 18.03 25.04
N THR A 149 -15.80 19.24 25.24
CA THR A 149 -15.73 19.88 26.56
C THR A 149 -17.16 20.17 27.02
N GLY A 150 -17.64 19.46 28.04
CA GLY A 150 -18.98 19.65 28.61
C GLY A 150 -19.21 21.07 29.16
N PRO A 151 -20.48 21.49 29.36
CA PRO A 151 -20.79 22.83 29.82
C PRO A 151 -20.30 23.08 31.25
N GLN A 152 -19.72 24.25 31.49
CA GLN A 152 -19.33 24.73 32.82
C GLN A 152 -20.55 24.70 33.76
N PRO A 153 -20.43 24.20 34.99
CA PRO A 153 -21.52 24.30 35.97
C PRO A 153 -21.70 25.76 36.39
N ASP A 154 -22.97 26.17 36.36
CA ASP A 154 -23.47 27.48 36.76
C ASP A 154 -22.93 27.92 38.13
N THR A 155 -22.50 29.18 38.16
CA THR A 155 -22.29 29.96 39.37
C THR A 155 -23.65 30.16 40.04
N GLN A 156 -23.89 29.49 41.17
CA GLN A 156 -25.01 29.84 42.05
C GLN A 156 -24.48 30.37 43.38
N SER A 157 -24.64 31.68 43.53
CA SER A 157 -24.51 32.42 44.78
C SER A 157 -25.46 31.91 45.85
N LYS A 158 -24.95 31.76 47.07
CA LYS A 158 -25.60 32.23 48.30
C LYS A 158 -24.58 32.41 49.41
#